data_AF-A0A942YF05-F1
#
_entry.id   AF-A0A942YF05-F1
#
_cell.length_a   1.000
_cell.length_b   1.000
_cell.length_c   1.000
_cell.angle_alpha   90.00
_cell.angle_beta   90.00
_cell.angle_gamma   90.00
#
_symmetry.space_group_name_H-M   'P 1'
#
loop_
_entity.id
_entity.type
_entity.pdbx_description
1 polymer ?
#
loop_
_entity_poly.entity_id
_entity_poly.type
_entity_poly.pdbx_seq_one_letter_code
_entity_poly.pdbx_strand_id
1 'polypeptide(L)'
;MRQTNSIWIVENRRQLESLQTLRPKLLYKEAVLEEECQIQSLPDYDMVFFLLTPKQIGNKFFIQAIGEVLRVRRNSKTIFLAIDDHYRLDDQESYKVILELKDSIKELIPNPTILSVSSYYAALHSQYKHGEINLEDLRQNREIMIPTADGELLTGRQITEENLEQLELLSQMEKLYHLIADLSAGIRVTGIDVSKENWLILGQGRTGKSMVSELLQQSLGESLHFIEKTPEVIDLDQYYDGMIVVVDLEIHNSLPFLEKIYSTYVGIEKIIVVNKMDDFMFYQKSQQELQIDIKKKIKSLTSDPVFFVSGLYYKQYLQLKRKEIEISDIIENPSIVLVDSLNLPVSKQKDKANLPGLLLKQSGFDHLLHHWE
;
A
#
# COMPACT_ATOMS: atom_id res chain seq x y z
N MET A 1 -11.40 18.31 12.70
CA MET A 1 -11.32 16.90 12.27
C MET A 1 -11.28 16.90 10.75
N ARG A 2 -10.20 16.41 10.13
CA ARG A 2 -10.07 16.39 8.66
C ARG A 2 -10.57 15.04 8.14
N GLN A 3 -11.38 15.09 7.08
CA GLN A 3 -12.06 13.95 6.45
C GLN A 3 -11.13 12.75 6.24
N THR A 4 -11.69 11.55 6.35
CA THR A 4 -11.06 10.35 5.83
C THR A 4 -11.17 10.46 4.31
N ASN A 5 -10.08 10.29 3.58
CA ASN A 5 -10.13 10.27 2.12
C ASN A 5 -10.71 8.92 1.65
N SER A 6 -11.86 8.49 2.16
CA SER A 6 -12.51 7.25 1.73
C SER A 6 -13.59 7.54 0.70
N ILE A 7 -13.77 6.61 -0.24
CA ILE A 7 -14.94 6.55 -1.12
C ILE A 7 -15.69 5.26 -0.85
N TRP A 8 -17.01 5.35 -0.93
CA TRP A 8 -17.93 4.24 -0.75
C TRP A 8 -18.65 3.95 -2.06
N ILE A 9 -18.61 2.70 -2.48
CA ILE A 9 -19.36 2.21 -3.62
C ILE A 9 -20.44 1.29 -3.05
N VAL A 10 -21.69 1.61 -3.33
CA VAL A 10 -22.86 0.91 -2.78
C VAL A 10 -23.76 0.39 -3.89
N GLU A 11 -24.48 -0.69 -3.64
CA GLU A 11 -25.30 -1.37 -4.65
C GLU A 11 -26.68 -0.73 -4.83
N ASN A 12 -27.20 -0.07 -3.79
CA ASN A 12 -28.57 0.44 -3.82
C ASN A 12 -28.76 1.76 -3.05
N ARG A 13 -29.88 2.43 -3.32
CA ARG A 13 -30.21 3.73 -2.73
C ARG A 13 -30.38 3.70 -1.21
N ARG A 14 -30.87 2.59 -0.64
CA ARG A 14 -31.05 2.46 0.82
C ARG A 14 -29.71 2.47 1.54
N GLN A 15 -28.69 1.81 0.96
CA GLN A 15 -27.32 1.88 1.45
C GLN A 15 -26.78 3.31 1.37
N LEU A 16 -27.00 3.99 0.26
CA LEU A 16 -26.56 5.38 0.07
C LEU A 16 -27.18 6.31 1.14
N GLU A 17 -28.48 6.20 1.39
CA GLU A 17 -29.19 6.95 2.44
C GLU A 17 -28.64 6.63 3.85
N SER A 18 -28.34 5.35 4.11
CA SER A 18 -27.76 4.90 5.38
C SER A 18 -26.36 5.51 5.57
N LEU A 19 -25.52 5.52 4.53
CA LEU A 19 -24.21 6.17 4.58
C LEU A 19 -24.30 7.69 4.70
N GLN A 20 -25.29 8.35 4.10
CA GLN A 20 -25.50 9.79 4.27
C GLN A 20 -25.78 10.14 5.73
N THR A 21 -26.61 9.33 6.40
CA THR A 21 -26.89 9.42 7.84
C THR A 21 -25.62 9.20 8.67
N LEU A 22 -24.77 8.24 8.28
CA LEU A 22 -23.53 7.90 8.98
C LEU A 22 -22.33 8.78 8.66
N ARG A 23 -22.49 9.74 7.74
CA ARG A 23 -21.41 10.63 7.28
C ARG A 23 -20.64 11.33 8.42
N PRO A 24 -21.26 11.80 9.52
CA PRO A 24 -20.52 12.41 10.62
C PRO A 24 -19.53 11.48 11.32
N LYS A 25 -19.80 10.15 11.35
CA LYS A 25 -18.89 9.14 11.93
C LYS A 25 -17.87 8.65 10.92
N LEU A 26 -18.30 8.39 9.68
CA LEU A 26 -17.44 7.82 8.63
C LEU A 26 -16.48 8.82 7.97
N LEU A 27 -16.88 10.10 7.93
CA LEU A 27 -16.08 11.21 7.39
C LEU A 27 -15.57 11.00 5.96
N TYR A 28 -16.30 10.26 5.12
CA TYR A 28 -15.92 9.95 3.74
C TYR A 28 -16.04 11.15 2.78
N LYS A 29 -15.30 11.10 1.67
CA LYS A 29 -15.35 12.09 0.59
C LYS A 29 -16.61 11.94 -0.22
N GLU A 30 -16.85 10.74 -0.72
CA GLU A 30 -17.98 10.45 -1.60
C GLU A 30 -18.56 9.06 -1.35
N ALA A 31 -19.86 8.93 -1.60
CA ALA A 31 -20.57 7.67 -1.65
C ALA A 31 -21.37 7.65 -2.96
N VAL A 32 -21.17 6.62 -3.78
CA VAL A 32 -21.75 6.52 -5.13
C VAL A 32 -22.42 5.17 -5.32
N LEU A 33 -23.45 5.16 -6.16
CA LEU A 33 -24.05 3.90 -6.62
C LEU A 33 -23.11 3.22 -7.60
N GLU A 34 -23.00 1.90 -7.51
CA GLU A 34 -22.19 1.07 -8.40
C GLU A 34 -22.51 1.34 -9.88
N GLU A 35 -23.80 1.39 -10.23
CA GLU A 35 -24.27 1.63 -11.60
C GLU A 35 -23.92 3.04 -12.14
N GLU A 36 -23.67 3.99 -11.23
CA GLU A 36 -23.37 5.39 -11.56
C GLU A 36 -21.87 5.69 -11.37
N CYS A 37 -21.07 4.71 -10.96
CA CYS A 37 -19.69 4.89 -10.57
C CYS A 37 -18.78 5.13 -11.78
N GLN A 38 -18.37 6.38 -11.97
CA GLN A 38 -17.30 6.74 -12.91
C GLN A 38 -16.01 6.96 -12.13
N ILE A 39 -15.22 5.90 -11.97
CA ILE A 39 -14.05 5.90 -11.06
C ILE A 39 -13.04 7.01 -11.40
N GLN A 40 -12.90 7.36 -12.68
CA GLN A 40 -11.99 8.40 -13.15
C GLN A 40 -12.42 9.82 -12.78
N SER A 41 -13.70 10.05 -12.49
CA SER A 41 -14.22 11.37 -12.09
C SER A 41 -14.28 11.55 -10.57
N LEU A 42 -13.99 10.50 -9.81
CA LEU A 42 -14.00 10.55 -8.35
C LEU A 42 -12.84 11.44 -7.83
N PRO A 43 -13.07 12.21 -6.75
CA PRO A 43 -12.03 13.04 -6.14
C PRO A 43 -10.95 12.16 -5.54
N ASP A 44 -9.68 12.61 -5.53
CA ASP A 44 -8.57 11.86 -4.95
C ASP A 44 -8.93 11.23 -3.60
N TYR A 45 -8.67 9.94 -3.46
CA TYR A 45 -9.04 9.16 -2.29
C TYR A 45 -7.81 8.39 -1.80
N ASP A 46 -7.90 7.83 -0.60
CA ASP A 46 -6.93 6.96 0.06
C ASP A 46 -7.47 5.54 0.22
N MET A 47 -8.79 5.38 0.40
CA MET A 47 -9.42 4.07 0.66
C MET A 47 -10.69 3.89 -0.15
N VAL A 48 -11.03 2.64 -0.47
CA VAL A 48 -12.30 2.27 -1.12
C VAL A 48 -13.04 1.25 -0.28
N PHE A 49 -14.32 1.51 -0.04
CA PHE A 49 -15.22 0.58 0.62
C PHE A 49 -16.30 0.17 -0.37
N PHE A 50 -16.44 -1.12 -0.58
CA PHE A 50 -17.57 -1.70 -1.28
C PHE A 50 -18.56 -2.22 -0.25
N LEU A 51 -19.78 -1.67 -0.24
CA LEU A 51 -20.85 -2.11 0.63
C LEU A 51 -21.85 -2.96 -0.19
N LEU A 52 -21.86 -4.25 0.09
CA LEU A 52 -22.45 -5.28 -0.75
C LEU A 52 -23.61 -5.97 -0.04
N THR A 53 -24.63 -6.36 -0.78
CA THR A 53 -25.68 -7.23 -0.27
C THR A 53 -25.35 -8.69 -0.58
N PRO A 54 -25.72 -9.65 0.29
CA PRO A 54 -25.37 -11.06 0.11
C PRO A 54 -25.89 -11.66 -1.21
N LYS A 55 -26.99 -11.12 -1.74
CA LYS A 55 -27.65 -11.61 -2.97
C LYS A 55 -26.94 -11.21 -4.26
N GLN A 56 -26.02 -10.25 -4.19
CA GLN A 56 -25.34 -9.66 -5.35
C GLN A 56 -23.89 -10.16 -5.49
N ILE A 57 -23.44 -11.04 -4.59
CA ILE A 57 -22.10 -11.63 -4.67
C ILE A 57 -22.00 -12.47 -5.95
N GLY A 58 -20.90 -12.29 -6.68
CA GLY A 58 -20.68 -12.90 -8.00
C GLY A 58 -21.30 -12.12 -9.17
N ASN A 59 -21.93 -10.97 -8.93
CA ASN A 59 -22.39 -10.10 -10.00
C ASN A 59 -21.21 -9.58 -10.83
N LYS A 60 -21.33 -9.68 -12.16
CA LYS A 60 -20.30 -9.25 -13.11
C LYS A 60 -20.00 -7.75 -13.00
N PHE A 61 -21.01 -6.92 -12.76
CA PHE A 61 -20.82 -5.47 -12.62
C PHE A 61 -19.93 -5.14 -11.42
N PHE A 62 -20.11 -5.85 -10.32
CA PHE A 62 -19.33 -5.65 -9.10
C PHE A 62 -17.85 -6.00 -9.31
N ILE A 63 -17.58 -7.14 -9.93
CA ILE A 63 -16.23 -7.57 -10.28
C ILE A 63 -15.59 -6.56 -11.26
N GLN A 64 -16.36 -6.00 -12.19
CA GLN A 64 -15.89 -4.95 -13.09
C GLN A 64 -15.55 -3.66 -12.33
N ALA A 65 -16.39 -3.21 -11.39
CA ALA A 65 -16.13 -2.02 -10.59
C ALA A 65 -14.84 -2.17 -9.76
N ILE A 66 -14.60 -3.33 -9.14
CA ILE A 66 -13.32 -3.63 -8.47
C ILE A 66 -12.16 -3.56 -9.45
N GLY A 67 -12.29 -4.21 -10.61
CA GLY A 67 -11.24 -4.22 -11.64
C GLY A 67 -10.91 -2.82 -12.15
N GLU A 68 -11.90 -1.96 -12.32
CA GLU A 68 -11.70 -0.56 -12.71
C GLU A 68 -11.03 0.26 -11.60
N VAL A 69 -11.40 0.02 -10.32
CA VAL A 69 -10.74 0.66 -9.18
C VAL A 69 -9.27 0.24 -9.15
N LEU A 70 -8.97 -1.05 -9.33
CA LEU A 70 -7.60 -1.58 -9.37
C LEU A 70 -6.80 -1.08 -10.59
N ARG A 71 -7.46 -0.79 -11.70
CA ARG A 71 -6.81 -0.17 -12.86
C ARG A 71 -6.37 1.26 -12.55
N VAL A 72 -7.17 2.01 -11.81
CA VAL A 72 -6.85 3.38 -11.37
C VAL A 72 -5.90 3.36 -10.17
N ARG A 73 -6.02 2.36 -9.31
CA ARG A 73 -5.22 2.16 -8.10
C ARG A 73 -4.48 0.83 -8.13
N ARG A 74 -3.18 0.90 -8.32
CA ARG A 74 -2.36 -0.31 -8.34
C ARG A 74 -2.22 -0.95 -6.95
N ASN A 75 -2.49 -0.21 -5.87
CA ASN A 75 -2.41 -0.73 -4.50
C ASN A 75 -3.75 -1.32 -4.01
N SER A 76 -3.87 -2.64 -4.14
CA SER A 76 -5.05 -3.41 -3.71
C SER A 76 -5.27 -3.45 -2.19
N LYS A 77 -4.27 -3.10 -1.36
CA LYS A 77 -4.35 -3.19 0.11
C LYS A 77 -5.32 -2.20 0.75
N THR A 78 -5.74 -1.18 -0.02
CA THR A 78 -6.62 -0.10 0.44
C THR A 78 -8.10 -0.32 0.10
N ILE A 79 -8.44 -1.49 -0.44
CA ILE A 79 -9.80 -1.88 -0.80
C ILE A 79 -10.39 -2.77 0.29
N PHE A 80 -11.53 -2.35 0.82
CA PHE A 80 -12.28 -3.03 1.86
C PHE A 80 -13.66 -3.43 1.36
N LEU A 81 -14.10 -4.58 1.83
CA LEU A 81 -15.40 -5.14 1.48
C LEU A 81 -16.23 -5.27 2.73
N ALA A 82 -17.47 -4.78 2.66
CA ALA A 82 -18.42 -4.82 3.73
C ALA A 82 -19.68 -5.53 3.22
N ILE A 83 -20.04 -6.66 3.82
CA ILE A 83 -21.30 -7.35 3.54
C ILE A 83 -22.36 -6.71 4.44
N ASP A 84 -23.20 -5.89 3.83
CA ASP A 84 -24.37 -5.27 4.43
C ASP A 84 -25.48 -6.30 4.66
N ASP A 85 -26.46 -5.96 5.50
CA ASP A 85 -27.57 -6.88 5.84
C ASP A 85 -27.13 -8.21 6.48
N HIS A 86 -25.93 -8.29 7.07
CA HIS A 86 -25.42 -9.52 7.68
C HIS A 86 -26.37 -10.13 8.74
N TYR A 87 -27.12 -9.29 9.44
CA TYR A 87 -28.10 -9.70 10.45
C TYR A 87 -29.22 -10.63 9.93
N ARG A 88 -29.39 -10.73 8.61
CA ARG A 88 -30.38 -11.61 7.96
C ARG A 88 -29.84 -13.00 7.67
N LEU A 89 -28.53 -13.20 7.82
CA LEU A 89 -27.86 -14.46 7.53
C LEU A 89 -27.60 -15.20 8.85
N ASP A 90 -27.79 -16.51 8.83
CA ASP A 90 -27.22 -17.35 9.88
C ASP A 90 -25.70 -17.51 9.70
N ASP A 91 -25.03 -18.12 10.68
CA ASP A 91 -23.57 -18.29 10.66
C ASP A 91 -23.08 -19.12 9.46
N GLN A 92 -23.86 -20.12 9.02
CA GLN A 92 -23.49 -20.99 7.89
C GLN A 92 -23.65 -20.25 6.56
N GLU A 93 -24.74 -19.50 6.40
CA GLU A 93 -25.00 -18.65 5.24
C GLU A 93 -23.95 -17.54 5.15
N SER A 94 -23.65 -16.86 6.26
CA SER A 94 -22.60 -15.85 6.35
C SER A 94 -21.25 -16.41 5.90
N TYR A 95 -20.87 -17.59 6.40
CA TYR A 95 -19.62 -18.23 6.00
C TYR A 95 -19.58 -18.55 4.50
N LYS A 96 -20.68 -19.07 3.94
CA LYS A 96 -20.79 -19.38 2.52
C LYS A 96 -20.66 -18.11 1.65
N VAL A 97 -21.36 -17.05 2.02
CA VAL A 97 -21.33 -15.73 1.37
C VAL A 97 -19.90 -15.17 1.36
N ILE A 98 -19.18 -15.24 2.49
CA ILE A 98 -17.78 -14.80 2.57
C ILE A 98 -16.87 -15.62 1.64
N LEU A 99 -17.02 -16.95 1.62
CA LEU A 99 -16.22 -17.81 0.72
C LEU A 99 -16.49 -17.51 -0.75
N GLU A 100 -17.76 -17.36 -1.12
CA GLU A 100 -18.16 -17.03 -2.49
C GLU A 100 -17.61 -15.67 -2.93
N LEU A 101 -17.64 -14.67 -2.04
CA LEU A 101 -17.04 -13.37 -2.30
C LEU A 101 -15.53 -13.49 -2.51
N LYS A 102 -14.82 -14.22 -1.63
CA LYS A 102 -13.38 -14.47 -1.76
C LYS A 102 -13.05 -15.14 -3.09
N ASP A 103 -13.80 -16.18 -3.46
CA ASP A 103 -13.58 -16.89 -4.71
C ASP A 103 -13.85 -16.03 -5.95
N SER A 104 -14.84 -15.14 -5.88
CA SER A 104 -15.22 -14.25 -6.99
C SER A 104 -14.17 -13.19 -7.30
N ILE A 105 -13.39 -12.79 -6.31
CA ILE A 105 -12.42 -11.67 -6.44
C ILE A 105 -10.96 -12.10 -6.24
N LYS A 106 -10.67 -13.37 -5.98
CA LYS A 106 -9.31 -13.85 -5.66
C LYS A 106 -8.24 -13.49 -6.70
N GLU A 107 -8.63 -13.39 -7.97
CA GLU A 107 -7.72 -13.00 -9.05
C GLU A 107 -7.42 -11.50 -9.06
N LEU A 108 -8.31 -10.69 -8.48
CA LEU A 108 -8.21 -9.24 -8.40
C LEU A 108 -7.59 -8.79 -7.07
N ILE A 109 -8.01 -9.41 -5.97
CA ILE A 109 -7.57 -9.11 -4.61
C ILE A 109 -7.26 -10.44 -3.94
N PRO A 110 -5.99 -10.84 -3.82
CA PRO A 110 -5.63 -12.18 -3.32
C PRO A 110 -6.01 -12.40 -1.84
N ASN A 111 -5.97 -11.34 -1.02
CA ASN A 111 -6.28 -11.40 0.41
C ASN A 111 -7.25 -10.25 0.81
N PRO A 112 -8.54 -10.35 0.46
CA PRO A 112 -9.49 -9.28 0.73
C PRO A 112 -9.85 -9.19 2.21
N THR A 113 -9.90 -7.96 2.74
CA THR A 113 -10.47 -7.69 4.07
C THR A 113 -11.99 -7.56 3.93
N ILE A 114 -12.71 -8.56 4.44
CA ILE A 114 -14.18 -8.64 4.39
C ILE A 114 -14.74 -8.49 5.81
N LEU A 115 -15.65 -7.54 5.99
CA LEU A 115 -16.35 -7.28 7.24
C LEU A 115 -17.84 -7.54 7.04
N SER A 116 -18.49 -8.17 8.01
CA SER A 116 -19.94 -8.34 8.01
C SER A 116 -20.57 -7.25 8.87
N VAL A 117 -21.45 -6.44 8.29
CA VAL A 117 -22.00 -5.24 8.91
C VAL A 117 -23.49 -5.03 8.59
N SER A 118 -24.11 -4.05 9.23
CA SER A 118 -25.43 -3.52 8.86
C SER A 118 -25.41 -1.99 8.93
N SER A 119 -25.26 -1.37 7.77
CA SER A 119 -25.33 0.08 7.60
C SER A 119 -26.70 0.63 8.04
N TYR A 120 -27.75 -0.15 7.81
CA TYR A 120 -29.12 0.19 8.19
C TYR A 120 -29.30 0.30 9.70
N TYR A 121 -28.84 -0.69 10.48
CA TYR A 121 -28.93 -0.63 11.95
C TYR A 121 -28.08 0.48 12.54
N ALA A 122 -26.88 0.70 12.00
CA ALA A 122 -26.04 1.81 12.42
C ALA A 122 -26.73 3.17 12.17
N ALA A 123 -27.38 3.34 11.01
CA ALA A 123 -28.12 4.55 10.68
C ALA A 123 -29.32 4.75 11.62
N LEU A 124 -30.13 3.71 11.84
CA LEU A 124 -31.26 3.77 12.78
C LEU A 124 -30.81 4.12 14.21
N HIS A 125 -29.76 3.49 14.70
CA HIS A 125 -29.20 3.81 16.02
C HIS A 125 -28.76 5.27 16.09
N SER A 126 -28.07 5.76 15.05
CA SER A 126 -27.63 7.15 14.98
C SER A 126 -28.82 8.12 15.02
N GLN A 127 -29.85 7.90 14.20
CA GLN A 127 -31.04 8.74 14.16
C GLN A 127 -31.77 8.75 15.52
N TYR A 128 -31.88 7.58 16.16
CA TYR A 128 -32.50 7.47 17.48
C TYR A 128 -31.71 8.24 18.55
N LYS A 129 -30.39 8.07 18.61
CA LYS A 129 -29.53 8.79 19.58
C LYS A 129 -29.52 10.30 19.37
N HIS A 130 -29.76 10.79 18.16
CA HIS A 130 -29.90 12.22 17.86
C HIS A 130 -31.34 12.74 17.99
N GLY A 131 -32.31 11.88 18.33
CA GLY A 131 -33.72 12.25 18.49
C GLY A 131 -34.45 12.54 17.17
N GLU A 132 -33.89 12.11 16.03
CA GLU A 132 -34.50 12.27 14.70
C GLU A 132 -35.65 11.27 14.49
N ILE A 133 -35.58 10.12 15.17
CA ILE A 133 -36.65 9.12 15.24
C ILE A 133 -36.87 8.72 16.71
N ASN A 134 -38.09 8.35 17.05
CA ASN A 134 -38.45 7.83 18.36
C ASN A 134 -38.90 6.36 18.30
N LEU A 135 -39.12 5.74 19.47
CA LEU A 135 -39.55 4.35 19.57
C LEU A 135 -40.86 4.06 18.82
N GLU A 136 -41.82 4.98 18.84
CA GLU A 136 -43.10 4.79 18.16
C GLU A 136 -42.95 4.82 16.63
N ASP A 137 -42.06 5.66 16.09
CA ASP A 137 -41.75 5.67 14.66
C ASP A 137 -41.20 4.30 14.21
N LEU A 138 -40.32 3.71 15.02
CA LEU A 138 -39.71 2.41 14.79
C LEU A 138 -40.74 1.28 14.90
N ARG A 139 -41.64 1.33 15.88
CA ARG A 139 -42.73 0.36 16.07
C ARG A 139 -43.76 0.39 14.95
N GLN A 140 -43.93 1.52 14.27
CA GLN A 140 -44.83 1.64 13.13
C GLN A 140 -44.20 1.12 11.83
N ASN A 141 -42.87 1.09 11.74
CA ASN A 141 -42.16 0.59 10.59
C ASN A 141 -42.06 -0.95 10.60
N ARG A 142 -42.82 -1.61 9.71
CA ARG A 142 -42.85 -3.07 9.58
C ARG A 142 -41.62 -3.68 8.94
N GLU A 143 -40.77 -2.86 8.32
CA GLU A 143 -39.52 -3.33 7.73
C GLU A 143 -38.40 -3.50 8.76
N ILE A 144 -38.60 -2.95 9.97
CA ILE A 144 -37.65 -3.06 11.07
C ILE A 144 -37.89 -4.40 11.77
N MET A 145 -36.91 -5.26 11.61
CA MET A 145 -36.81 -6.54 12.29
C MET A 145 -35.54 -6.48 13.12
N ILE A 146 -35.56 -6.86 14.40
CA ILE A 146 -34.36 -6.89 15.24
C ILE A 146 -34.18 -8.32 15.74
N PRO A 147 -33.06 -9.01 15.43
CA PRO A 147 -32.82 -10.36 15.93
C PRO A 147 -32.58 -10.36 17.44
N THR A 148 -33.16 -11.33 18.14
CA THR A 148 -32.85 -11.64 19.55
C THR A 148 -31.65 -12.60 19.63
N ALA A 149 -31.12 -12.76 20.85
CA ALA A 149 -30.07 -13.74 21.12
C ALA A 149 -30.47 -15.19 20.78
N ASP A 150 -31.78 -15.48 20.81
CA ASP A 150 -32.34 -16.80 20.52
C ASP A 150 -32.69 -16.98 19.02
N GLY A 151 -32.40 -15.97 18.18
CA GLY A 151 -32.63 -16.01 16.73
C GLY A 151 -34.06 -15.63 16.29
N GLU A 152 -34.92 -15.20 17.21
CA GLU A 152 -36.25 -14.68 16.86
C GLU A 152 -36.16 -13.23 16.35
N LEU A 153 -37.08 -12.82 15.48
CA LEU A 153 -37.15 -11.45 14.95
C LEU A 153 -38.22 -10.64 15.68
N LEU A 154 -37.80 -9.61 16.41
CA LEU A 154 -38.70 -8.63 17.02
C LEU A 154 -39.21 -7.65 15.96
N THR A 155 -40.51 -7.41 15.94
CA THR A 155 -41.13 -6.43 15.05
C THR A 155 -42.22 -5.61 15.74
N GLY A 156 -42.42 -4.39 15.24
CA GLY A 156 -43.48 -3.50 15.71
C GLY A 156 -43.49 -3.34 17.23
N ARG A 157 -44.63 -3.59 17.87
CA ARG A 157 -44.83 -3.39 19.32
C ARG A 157 -43.88 -4.20 20.23
N GLN A 158 -43.24 -5.24 19.71
CA GLN A 158 -42.28 -6.04 20.46
C GLN A 158 -40.95 -5.29 20.69
N ILE A 159 -40.67 -4.27 19.88
CA ILE A 159 -39.46 -3.45 20.00
C ILE A 159 -39.56 -2.57 21.25
N THR A 160 -38.53 -2.61 22.08
CA THR A 160 -38.37 -1.79 23.30
C THR A 160 -37.15 -0.88 23.17
N GLU A 161 -36.99 0.10 24.08
CA GLU A 161 -35.84 1.01 24.08
C GLU A 161 -34.50 0.27 24.22
N GLU A 162 -34.46 -0.82 25.00
CA GLU A 162 -33.26 -1.64 25.17
C GLU A 162 -32.79 -2.27 23.85
N ASN A 163 -33.73 -2.66 22.98
CA ASN A 163 -33.39 -3.19 21.65
C ASN A 163 -32.77 -2.13 20.75
N LEU A 164 -33.10 -0.86 20.95
CA LEU A 164 -32.54 0.25 20.17
C LEU A 164 -31.09 0.51 20.55
N GLU A 165 -30.74 0.34 21.82
CA GLU A 165 -29.34 0.45 22.27
C GLU A 165 -28.48 -0.70 21.72
N GLN A 166 -29.08 -1.88 21.49
CA GLN A 166 -28.38 -3.04 20.91
C GLN A 166 -28.12 -2.90 19.41
N LEU A 167 -28.79 -1.98 18.70
CA LEU A 167 -28.61 -1.80 17.24
C LEU A 167 -27.17 -1.45 16.86
N GLU A 168 -26.44 -0.69 17.69
CA GLU A 168 -25.02 -0.39 17.43
C GLU A 168 -24.17 -1.66 17.42
N LEU A 169 -24.37 -2.53 18.41
CA LEU A 169 -23.66 -3.80 18.52
C LEU A 169 -24.01 -4.73 17.35
N LEU A 170 -25.30 -4.87 17.04
CA LEU A 170 -25.80 -5.69 15.93
C LEU A 170 -25.31 -5.18 14.57
N SER A 171 -25.03 -3.88 14.44
CA SER A 171 -24.52 -3.32 13.20
C SER A 171 -23.09 -3.75 12.87
N GLN A 172 -22.29 -4.08 13.89
CA GLN A 172 -20.84 -4.32 13.79
C GLN A 172 -20.03 -3.21 13.07
N MET A 173 -20.64 -2.05 12.79
CA MET A 173 -20.01 -0.94 12.06
C MET A 173 -18.87 -0.29 12.87
N GLU A 174 -18.82 -0.48 14.18
CA GLU A 174 -17.74 0.02 15.04
C GLU A 174 -16.37 -0.49 14.59
N LYS A 175 -16.27 -1.78 14.21
CA LYS A 175 -15.02 -2.37 13.69
C LYS A 175 -14.53 -1.62 12.46
N LEU A 176 -15.47 -1.24 11.59
CA LEU A 176 -15.18 -0.51 10.37
C LEU A 176 -14.75 0.93 10.69
N TYR A 177 -15.38 1.59 11.66
CA TYR A 177 -14.98 2.93 12.11
C TYR A 177 -13.55 2.96 12.63
N HIS A 178 -13.19 2.01 13.50
CA HIS A 178 -11.82 1.89 14.01
C HIS A 178 -10.82 1.60 12.90
N LEU A 179 -11.14 0.66 12.00
CA LEU A 179 -10.29 0.34 10.85
C LEU A 179 -10.00 1.55 9.96
N ILE A 180 -11.02 2.35 9.64
CA ILE A 180 -10.85 3.58 8.85
C ILE A 180 -9.98 4.58 9.59
N ALA A 181 -10.22 4.77 10.90
CA ALA A 181 -9.50 5.75 11.70
C ALA A 181 -8.00 5.38 11.80
N ASP A 182 -7.71 4.13 12.10
CA ASP A 182 -6.35 3.60 12.24
C ASP A 182 -5.59 3.65 10.92
N LEU A 183 -6.21 3.19 9.82
CA LEU A 183 -5.57 3.24 8.50
C LEU A 183 -5.34 4.68 8.05
N SER A 184 -6.32 5.57 8.24
CA SER A 184 -6.15 6.99 7.94
C SER A 184 -5.02 7.63 8.75
N ALA A 185 -4.86 7.23 10.02
CA ALA A 185 -3.75 7.67 10.84
C ALA A 185 -2.42 7.11 10.32
N GLY A 186 -2.37 5.81 10.00
CA GLY A 186 -1.22 5.13 9.43
C GLY A 186 -0.73 5.81 8.14
N ILE A 187 -1.62 6.00 7.16
CA ILE A 187 -1.31 6.66 5.88
C ILE A 187 -0.66 8.04 6.11
N ARG A 188 -1.19 8.84 7.05
CA ARG A 188 -0.64 10.16 7.38
C ARG A 188 0.75 10.08 8.01
N VAL A 189 0.99 9.06 8.83
CA VAL A 189 2.27 8.90 9.55
C VAL A 189 3.36 8.34 8.63
N THR A 190 3.00 7.37 7.79
CA THR A 190 3.92 6.68 6.88
C THR A 190 4.20 7.48 5.62
N GLY A 191 3.23 8.28 5.14
CA GLY A 191 3.35 9.06 3.92
C GLY A 191 3.18 8.22 2.65
N ILE A 192 2.47 7.09 2.72
CA ILE A 192 2.26 6.24 1.56
C ILE A 192 1.40 6.91 0.48
N ASP A 193 1.65 6.55 -0.77
CA ASP A 193 0.86 6.92 -1.94
C ASP A 193 0.00 5.71 -2.34
N VAL A 194 -1.30 5.80 -2.08
CA VAL A 194 -2.26 4.72 -2.32
C VAL A 194 -2.53 4.43 -3.80
N SER A 195 -2.05 5.29 -4.70
CA SER A 195 -2.17 5.07 -6.15
C SER A 195 -1.04 4.20 -6.71
N LYS A 196 0.03 4.02 -5.93
CA LYS A 196 1.29 3.37 -6.32
C LYS A 196 1.62 2.21 -5.39
N GLU A 197 2.54 1.38 -5.82
CA GLU A 197 3.19 0.43 -4.91
C GLU A 197 4.20 1.18 -4.02
N ASN A 198 4.20 0.88 -2.73
CA ASN A 198 4.95 1.60 -1.72
C ASN A 198 6.12 0.77 -1.23
N TRP A 199 7.34 1.27 -1.39
CA TRP A 199 8.56 0.59 -0.99
C TRP A 199 9.27 1.34 0.13
N LEU A 200 9.49 0.66 1.26
CA LEU A 200 10.22 1.22 2.40
C LEU A 200 11.73 1.14 2.17
N ILE A 201 12.43 2.27 2.22
CA ILE A 201 13.89 2.34 2.09
C ILE A 201 14.52 2.51 3.47
N LEU A 202 15.26 1.49 3.89
CA LEU A 202 16.03 1.48 5.14
C LEU A 202 17.53 1.48 4.84
N GLY A 203 18.31 2.06 5.74
CA GLY A 203 19.76 2.00 5.66
C GLY A 203 20.42 2.67 6.85
N GLN A 204 21.62 2.21 7.19
CA GLN A 204 22.43 2.87 8.23
C GLN A 204 22.87 4.27 7.77
N GLY A 205 23.32 5.10 8.72
CA GLY A 205 23.86 6.42 8.41
C GLY A 205 25.00 6.35 7.41
N ARG A 206 25.07 7.33 6.48
CA ARG A 206 26.13 7.48 5.46
C ARG A 206 26.20 6.39 4.38
N THR A 207 25.28 5.43 4.33
CA THR A 207 25.16 4.43 3.23
C THR A 207 24.78 5.05 1.88
N GLY A 208 24.25 6.28 1.89
CA GLY A 208 23.73 6.95 0.70
C GLY A 208 22.27 6.61 0.38
N LYS A 209 21.52 6.07 1.35
CA LYS A 209 20.09 5.75 1.21
C LYS A 209 19.25 6.86 0.56
N SER A 210 19.47 8.12 0.93
CA SER A 210 18.68 9.24 0.41
C SER A 210 18.98 9.54 -1.05
N MET A 211 20.23 9.33 -1.48
CA MET A 211 20.59 9.41 -2.89
C MET A 211 19.95 8.28 -3.69
N VAL A 212 19.99 7.05 -3.18
CA VAL A 212 19.36 5.89 -3.85
C VAL A 212 17.85 6.10 -3.97
N SER A 213 17.20 6.51 -2.88
CA SER A 213 15.77 6.86 -2.82
C SER A 213 15.38 7.92 -3.86
N GLU A 214 16.11 9.04 -3.90
CA GLU A 214 15.88 10.11 -4.87
C GLU A 214 16.00 9.60 -6.32
N LEU A 215 17.03 8.81 -6.61
CA LEU A 215 17.28 8.27 -7.96
C LEU A 215 16.22 7.25 -8.39
N LEU A 216 15.76 6.40 -7.46
CA LEU A 216 14.65 5.47 -7.70
C LEU A 216 13.35 6.23 -7.94
N GLN A 217 13.03 7.23 -7.11
CA GLN A 217 11.83 8.05 -7.28
C GLN A 217 11.83 8.83 -8.60
N GLN A 218 12.99 9.29 -9.08
CA GLN A 218 13.12 9.93 -10.39
C GLN A 218 12.97 8.97 -11.56
N SER A 219 13.26 7.68 -11.38
CA SER A 219 13.28 6.68 -12.46
C SER A 219 11.97 5.89 -12.54
N LEU A 220 11.37 5.55 -11.40
CA LEU A 220 10.18 4.67 -11.28
C LEU A 220 8.99 5.36 -10.60
N GLY A 221 9.08 6.68 -10.36
CA GLY A 221 8.12 7.41 -9.54
C GLY A 221 6.70 7.51 -10.08
N GLU A 222 6.47 7.12 -11.34
CA GLU A 222 5.15 7.06 -11.94
C GLU A 222 4.33 5.88 -11.40
N SER A 223 4.96 4.72 -11.19
CA SER A 223 4.31 3.50 -10.71
C SER A 223 4.62 3.16 -9.25
N LEU A 224 5.78 3.60 -8.74
CA LEU A 224 6.28 3.28 -7.40
C LEU A 224 6.44 4.54 -6.54
N HIS A 225 6.26 4.37 -5.24
CA HIS A 225 6.55 5.38 -4.23
C HIS A 225 7.56 4.87 -3.21
N PHE A 226 8.67 5.60 -3.05
CA PHE A 226 9.76 5.22 -2.16
C PHE A 226 9.78 6.08 -0.91
N ILE A 227 9.82 5.45 0.26
CA ILE A 227 9.64 6.11 1.54
C ILE A 227 10.83 5.81 2.44
N GLU A 228 11.52 6.83 2.95
CA GLU A 228 12.69 6.66 3.82
C GLU A 228 12.39 6.69 5.32
N LYS A 229 11.14 6.98 5.68
CA LYS A 229 10.76 7.18 7.07
C LYS A 229 10.51 5.82 7.70
N THR A 230 11.36 5.42 8.64
CA THR A 230 11.11 4.23 9.47
C THR A 230 9.81 4.45 10.23
N PRO A 231 8.76 3.67 9.96
CA PRO A 231 7.52 3.80 10.70
C PRO A 231 7.72 3.25 12.12
N GLU A 232 7.02 3.85 13.08
CA GLU A 232 6.91 3.32 14.45
C GLU A 232 5.84 2.22 14.55
N VAL A 233 5.25 1.83 13.41
CA VAL A 233 4.01 1.06 13.32
C VAL A 233 4.27 -0.44 13.34
N ILE A 234 3.38 -1.17 14.01
CA ILE A 234 3.46 -2.59 14.34
C ILE A 234 3.17 -3.51 13.13
N ASP A 235 2.54 -3.00 12.07
CA ASP A 235 2.13 -3.80 10.90
C ASP A 235 2.52 -3.10 9.58
N LEU A 236 3.69 -3.45 9.05
CA LEU A 236 4.22 -2.86 7.80
C LEU A 236 3.49 -3.36 6.56
N ASP A 237 3.03 -4.60 6.57
CA ASP A 237 2.50 -5.30 5.41
C ASP A 237 1.23 -4.62 4.89
N GLN A 238 0.51 -3.94 5.79
CA GLN A 238 -0.65 -3.10 5.49
C GLN A 238 -0.31 -1.87 4.63
N TYR A 239 0.92 -1.36 4.70
CA TYR A 239 1.31 -0.07 4.10
C TYR A 239 2.37 -0.19 3.00
N TYR A 240 3.25 -1.18 3.07
CA TYR A 240 4.40 -1.33 2.16
C TYR A 240 4.32 -2.65 1.41
N ASP A 241 4.61 -2.60 0.12
CA ASP A 241 4.66 -3.74 -0.80
C ASP A 241 6.01 -4.46 -0.73
N GLY A 242 7.07 -3.73 -0.42
CA GLY A 242 8.38 -4.30 -0.18
C GLY A 242 9.31 -3.34 0.54
N MET A 243 10.53 -3.80 0.75
CA MET A 243 11.57 -3.07 1.45
C MET A 243 12.89 -3.10 0.69
N ILE A 244 13.53 -1.95 0.57
CA ILE A 244 14.89 -1.81 0.07
C ILE A 244 15.81 -1.53 1.24
N VAL A 245 16.80 -2.40 1.43
CA VAL A 245 17.82 -2.25 2.47
C VAL A 245 19.12 -1.80 1.84
N VAL A 246 19.48 -0.55 2.06
CA VAL A 246 20.70 0.06 1.54
C VAL A 246 21.84 -0.12 2.53
N VAL A 247 22.90 -0.76 2.06
CA VAL A 247 24.17 -0.98 2.77
C VAL A 247 25.33 -0.43 1.95
N ASP A 248 26.49 -0.25 2.57
CA ASP A 248 27.71 0.14 1.86
C ASP A 248 28.65 -1.05 1.64
N LEU A 249 29.83 -0.77 1.08
CA LEU A 249 30.87 -1.78 0.84
C LEU A 249 31.47 -2.36 2.13
N GLU A 250 31.35 -1.67 3.27
CA GLU A 250 31.82 -2.12 4.58
C GLU A 250 30.83 -3.10 5.22
N ILE A 251 30.54 -4.19 4.52
CA ILE A 251 29.43 -5.10 4.85
C ILE A 251 29.48 -5.62 6.30
N HIS A 252 30.67 -5.78 6.89
CA HIS A 252 30.84 -6.21 8.28
C HIS A 252 30.14 -5.28 9.29
N ASN A 253 30.10 -3.98 9.04
CA ASN A 253 29.42 -2.99 9.89
C ASN A 253 27.90 -3.04 9.70
N SER A 254 27.45 -3.51 8.53
CA SER A 254 26.04 -3.61 8.16
C SER A 254 25.39 -4.96 8.54
N LEU A 255 26.16 -6.03 8.80
CA LEU A 255 25.63 -7.36 9.12
C LEU A 255 24.67 -7.37 10.33
N PRO A 256 25.00 -6.77 11.50
CA PRO A 256 24.09 -6.75 12.64
C PRO A 256 22.78 -6.01 12.35
N PHE A 257 22.85 -4.99 11.49
CA PHE A 257 21.66 -4.26 11.05
C PHE A 257 20.79 -5.12 10.12
N LEU A 258 21.40 -5.83 9.17
CA LEU A 258 20.67 -6.78 8.34
C LEU A 258 19.99 -7.84 9.20
N GLU A 259 20.69 -8.47 10.13
CA GLU A 259 20.12 -9.47 11.06
C GLU A 259 18.90 -8.91 11.83
N LYS A 260 18.97 -7.66 12.28
CA LYS A 260 17.84 -6.98 12.92
C LYS A 260 16.66 -6.79 11.96
N ILE A 261 16.91 -6.36 10.73
CA ILE A 261 15.84 -6.19 9.72
C ILE A 261 15.15 -7.53 9.42
N TYR A 262 15.91 -8.60 9.24
CA TYR A 262 15.36 -9.93 8.95
C TYR A 262 14.60 -10.56 10.11
N SER A 263 15.02 -10.29 11.35
CA SER A 263 14.30 -10.76 12.54
C SER A 263 13.05 -9.93 12.86
N THR A 264 13.06 -8.63 12.53
CA THR A 264 11.92 -7.73 12.81
C THR A 264 10.83 -7.83 11.75
N TYR A 265 11.20 -7.93 10.48
CA TYR A 265 10.28 -7.80 9.35
C TYR A 265 10.19 -9.10 8.57
N VAL A 266 9.59 -10.11 9.18
CA VAL A 266 9.40 -11.44 8.55
C VAL A 266 8.28 -11.37 7.51
N GLY A 267 8.45 -12.03 6.35
CA GLY A 267 7.40 -12.14 5.33
C GLY A 267 7.36 -11.03 4.28
N ILE A 268 7.93 -9.85 4.57
CA ILE A 268 8.01 -8.74 3.60
C ILE A 268 9.07 -9.02 2.53
N GLU A 269 8.74 -8.73 1.27
CA GLU A 269 9.70 -8.76 0.17
C GLU A 269 10.85 -7.77 0.42
N LYS A 270 12.09 -8.24 0.27
CA LYS A 270 13.28 -7.41 0.51
C LYS A 270 14.20 -7.42 -0.69
N ILE A 271 14.81 -6.27 -0.94
CA ILE A 271 15.88 -6.10 -1.90
C ILE A 271 17.07 -5.48 -1.16
N ILE A 272 18.26 -6.03 -1.36
CA ILE A 272 19.48 -5.46 -0.79
C ILE A 272 20.20 -4.66 -1.86
N VAL A 273 20.48 -3.40 -1.55
CA VAL A 273 21.24 -2.50 -2.41
C VAL A 273 22.56 -2.17 -1.73
N VAL A 274 23.65 -2.68 -2.28
CA VAL A 274 25.02 -2.35 -1.88
C VAL A 274 25.45 -1.12 -2.67
N ASN A 275 25.40 0.04 -2.04
CA ASN A 275 25.73 1.33 -2.66
C ASN A 275 27.23 1.65 -2.52
N LYS A 276 27.66 2.68 -3.26
CA LYS A 276 29.05 3.18 -3.35
C LYS A 276 30.02 2.23 -4.03
N MET A 277 29.56 1.47 -5.02
CA MET A 277 30.45 0.62 -5.81
C MET A 277 31.57 1.39 -6.52
N ASP A 278 31.47 2.71 -6.65
CA ASP A 278 32.53 3.60 -7.10
C ASP A 278 33.76 3.62 -6.17
N ASP A 279 33.60 3.25 -4.90
CA ASP A 279 34.68 3.20 -3.90
C ASP A 279 35.45 1.86 -3.91
N PHE A 280 35.17 0.95 -4.84
CA PHE A 280 35.75 -0.42 -4.84
C PHE A 280 37.28 -0.44 -4.82
N MET A 281 37.94 0.55 -5.43
CA MET A 281 39.41 0.63 -5.50
C MET A 281 40.07 0.76 -4.13
N PHE A 282 39.36 1.31 -3.13
CA PHE A 282 39.89 1.43 -1.76
C PHE A 282 40.02 0.08 -1.05
N TYR A 283 39.42 -0.99 -1.61
CA TYR A 283 39.40 -2.32 -1.01
C TYR A 283 40.49 -3.25 -1.54
N GLN A 284 41.39 -2.76 -2.39
CA GLN A 284 42.51 -3.53 -2.98
C GLN A 284 42.06 -4.84 -3.66
N LYS A 285 40.82 -4.88 -4.13
CA LYS A 285 40.19 -6.02 -4.83
C LYS A 285 39.66 -5.53 -6.17
N SER A 286 39.55 -6.43 -7.14
CA SER A 286 38.75 -6.14 -8.33
C SER A 286 37.28 -5.97 -7.95
N GLN A 287 36.52 -5.27 -8.78
CA GLN A 287 35.09 -5.06 -8.57
C GLN A 287 34.34 -6.39 -8.41
N GLN A 288 34.68 -7.39 -9.24
CA GLN A 288 34.04 -8.72 -9.21
C GLN A 288 34.35 -9.50 -7.94
N GLU A 289 35.61 -9.50 -7.49
CA GLU A 289 36.00 -10.18 -6.24
C GLU A 289 35.31 -9.57 -5.02
N LEU A 290 35.20 -8.23 -4.99
CA LEU A 290 34.51 -7.52 -3.91
C LEU A 290 33.01 -7.86 -3.90
N GLN A 291 32.36 -7.86 -5.06
CA GLN A 291 30.96 -8.27 -5.20
C GLN A 291 30.74 -9.71 -4.73
N ILE A 292 31.61 -10.65 -5.11
CA ILE A 292 31.51 -12.06 -4.70
C ILE A 292 31.63 -12.19 -3.17
N ASP A 293 32.60 -11.51 -2.57
CA ASP A 293 32.83 -11.54 -1.12
C ASP A 293 31.63 -10.99 -0.34
N ILE A 294 31.13 -9.81 -0.73
CA ILE A 294 29.95 -9.18 -0.10
C ILE A 294 28.71 -10.05 -0.31
N LYS A 295 28.47 -10.54 -1.52
CA LYS A 295 27.32 -11.40 -1.84
C LYS A 295 27.35 -12.69 -1.03
N LYS A 296 28.53 -13.29 -0.80
CA LYS A 296 28.68 -14.48 0.04
C LYS A 296 28.27 -14.22 1.48
N LYS A 297 28.66 -13.07 2.05
CA LYS A 297 28.31 -12.65 3.42
C LYS A 297 26.83 -12.31 3.57
N ILE A 298 26.22 -11.70 2.57
CA ILE A 298 24.78 -11.43 2.59
C ILE A 298 23.99 -12.75 2.43
N LYS A 299 24.44 -13.64 1.54
CA LYS A 299 23.79 -14.93 1.30
C LYS A 299 23.83 -15.90 2.46
N SER A 300 24.70 -15.71 3.45
CA SER A 300 24.61 -16.47 4.71
C SER A 300 23.43 -16.04 5.58
N LEU A 301 22.84 -14.88 5.34
CA LEU A 301 21.68 -14.37 6.09
C LEU A 301 20.36 -14.51 5.31
N THR A 302 20.38 -14.31 3.99
CA THR A 302 19.16 -14.22 3.18
C THR A 302 19.35 -14.73 1.74
N SER A 303 18.26 -15.19 1.14
CA SER A 303 18.16 -15.52 -0.29
C SER A 303 17.76 -14.35 -1.18
N ASP A 304 17.47 -13.19 -0.60
CA ASP A 304 16.90 -12.04 -1.32
C ASP A 304 17.84 -11.48 -2.40
N PRO A 305 17.29 -10.80 -3.43
CA PRO A 305 18.06 -10.14 -4.47
C PRO A 305 19.07 -9.13 -3.90
N VAL A 306 20.29 -9.15 -4.46
CA VAL A 306 21.38 -8.23 -4.09
C VAL A 306 21.85 -7.49 -5.33
N PHE A 307 21.76 -6.16 -5.29
CA PHE A 307 22.19 -5.27 -6.35
C PHE A 307 23.37 -4.42 -5.88
N PHE A 308 24.35 -4.25 -6.77
CA PHE A 308 25.55 -3.48 -6.51
C PHE A 308 25.48 -2.21 -7.32
N VAL A 309 25.42 -1.05 -6.66
CA VAL A 309 25.16 0.23 -7.32
C VAL A 309 26.13 1.32 -6.90
N SER A 310 26.26 2.33 -7.77
CA SER A 310 26.83 3.63 -7.46
C SER A 310 25.79 4.71 -7.73
N GLY A 311 25.20 5.24 -6.66
CA GLY A 311 24.32 6.41 -6.75
C GLY A 311 25.03 7.62 -7.37
N LEU A 312 26.32 7.78 -7.11
CA LEU A 312 27.12 8.87 -7.70
C LEU A 312 27.14 8.75 -9.22
N TYR A 313 27.50 7.58 -9.76
CA TYR A 313 27.63 7.41 -11.21
C TYR A 313 26.28 7.52 -11.92
N TYR A 314 25.22 6.95 -11.33
CA TYR A 314 23.88 7.06 -11.93
C TYR A 314 23.34 8.50 -11.91
N LYS A 315 23.59 9.25 -10.82
CA LYS A 315 23.25 10.68 -10.75
C LYS A 315 23.90 11.46 -11.88
N GLN A 316 25.20 11.27 -12.09
CA GLN A 316 25.94 11.93 -13.17
C GLN A 316 25.41 11.54 -14.56
N TYR A 317 25.04 10.27 -14.75
CA TYR A 317 24.38 9.82 -15.98
C TYR A 317 23.04 10.52 -16.23
N LEU A 318 22.18 10.64 -15.21
CA LEU A 318 20.90 11.35 -15.34
C LEU A 318 21.09 12.84 -15.64
N GLN A 319 22.03 13.50 -14.96
CA GLN A 319 22.34 14.90 -15.19
C GLN A 319 22.86 15.15 -16.63
N LEU A 320 23.73 14.27 -17.14
CA LEU A 320 24.15 14.30 -18.55
C LEU A 320 22.96 14.12 -19.51
N LYS A 321 22.11 13.12 -19.24
CA LYS A 321 20.93 12.82 -20.09
C LYS A 321 19.96 14.00 -20.16
N ARG A 322 19.82 14.74 -19.06
CA ARG A 322 19.00 15.95 -18.95
C ARG A 322 19.71 17.23 -19.43
N LYS A 323 20.98 17.15 -19.83
CA LYS A 323 21.82 18.28 -20.23
C LYS A 323 22.01 19.31 -19.11
N GLU A 324 21.99 18.87 -17.85
CA GLU A 324 22.30 19.70 -16.68
C GLU A 324 23.81 19.88 -16.48
N ILE A 325 24.59 18.91 -16.97
CA ILE A 325 26.05 18.93 -17.00
C ILE A 325 26.54 18.51 -18.40
N GLU A 326 27.77 18.86 -18.72
CA GLU A 326 28.44 18.48 -19.96
C GLU A 326 29.43 17.34 -19.76
N ILE A 327 29.86 16.71 -20.86
CA ILE A 327 30.86 15.65 -20.83
C ILE A 327 32.19 16.14 -20.25
N SER A 328 32.54 17.42 -20.45
CA SER A 328 33.73 18.06 -19.84
C SER A 328 33.69 17.98 -18.32
N ASP A 329 32.54 18.20 -17.69
CA ASP A 329 32.40 18.15 -16.24
C ASP A 329 32.74 16.76 -15.69
N ILE A 330 32.38 15.70 -16.41
CA ILE A 330 32.72 14.31 -16.05
C ILE A 330 34.22 14.04 -16.20
N ILE A 331 34.82 14.55 -17.27
CA ILE A 331 36.26 14.39 -17.54
C ILE A 331 37.06 15.05 -16.40
N GLU A 332 36.65 16.24 -16.00
CA GLU A 332 37.34 17.05 -14.99
C GLU A 332 37.07 16.59 -13.55
N ASN A 333 35.97 15.86 -13.30
CA ASN A 333 35.63 15.38 -11.96
C ASN A 333 36.54 14.22 -11.51
N PRO A 334 37.42 14.40 -10.51
CA PRO A 334 38.36 13.36 -10.07
C PRO A 334 37.68 12.21 -9.32
N SER A 335 36.49 12.43 -8.76
CA SER A 335 35.73 11.40 -8.04
C SER A 335 35.10 10.37 -8.97
N ILE A 336 35.06 10.62 -10.28
CA ILE A 336 34.54 9.67 -11.25
C ILE A 336 35.71 8.91 -11.87
N VAL A 337 35.87 7.66 -11.45
CA VAL A 337 36.89 6.75 -11.99
C VAL A 337 36.21 5.56 -12.63
N LEU A 338 36.14 5.61 -13.97
CA LEU A 338 35.56 4.55 -14.77
C LEU A 338 36.63 3.53 -15.13
N VAL A 339 36.25 2.25 -15.15
CA VAL A 339 37.14 1.16 -15.52
C VAL A 339 36.69 0.38 -16.76
N ASP A 340 37.63 -0.27 -17.44
CA ASP A 340 37.33 -1.16 -18.57
C ASP A 340 36.94 -2.57 -18.09
N SER A 341 36.77 -3.51 -19.02
CA SER A 341 36.45 -4.91 -18.71
C SER A 341 37.53 -5.65 -17.90
N LEU A 342 38.76 -5.11 -17.84
CA LEU A 342 39.89 -5.64 -17.08
C LEU A 342 40.07 -4.91 -15.74
N ASN A 343 39.12 -4.05 -15.35
CA ASN A 343 39.18 -3.17 -14.17
C ASN A 343 40.33 -2.15 -14.22
N LEU A 344 40.80 -1.77 -15.41
CA LEU A 344 41.82 -0.73 -15.57
C LEU A 344 41.16 0.65 -15.77
N PRO A 345 41.70 1.73 -15.17
CA PRO A 345 41.16 3.07 -15.35
C PRO A 345 41.10 3.49 -16.82
N VAL A 346 39.93 3.96 -17.25
CA VAL A 346 39.66 4.45 -18.61
C VAL A 346 40.11 5.91 -18.73
N SER A 347 40.71 6.27 -19.86
CA SER A 347 41.04 7.67 -20.15
C SER A 347 39.78 8.43 -20.58
N LYS A 348 39.20 9.20 -19.66
CA LYS A 348 37.96 9.97 -19.92
C LYS A 348 38.06 10.90 -21.13
N GLN A 349 39.26 11.42 -21.42
CA GLN A 349 39.52 12.27 -22.60
C GLN A 349 39.50 11.51 -23.93
N LYS A 350 39.91 10.24 -23.95
CA LYS A 350 39.93 9.40 -25.15
C LYS A 350 38.57 8.76 -25.43
N ASP A 351 37.81 8.46 -24.37
CA ASP A 351 36.56 7.71 -24.44
C ASP A 351 35.29 8.58 -24.33
N LYS A 352 35.37 9.86 -24.69
CA LYS A 352 34.28 10.84 -24.50
C LYS A 352 32.91 10.35 -24.97
N ALA A 353 32.85 9.72 -26.15
CA ALA A 353 31.63 9.24 -26.75
C ALA A 353 30.96 8.11 -25.95
N ASN A 354 31.75 7.32 -25.20
CA ASN A 354 31.28 6.15 -24.45
C ASN A 354 30.99 6.46 -22.97
N LEU A 355 31.38 7.65 -22.47
CA LEU A 355 31.23 8.01 -21.07
C LEU A 355 29.80 7.86 -20.52
N PRO A 356 28.72 8.27 -21.22
CA PRO A 356 27.36 8.08 -20.72
C PRO A 356 27.02 6.60 -20.53
N GLY A 357 27.38 5.74 -21.49
CA GLY A 357 27.15 4.31 -21.42
C GLY A 357 27.98 3.62 -20.33
N LEU A 358 29.23 4.06 -20.13
CA LEU A 358 30.07 3.57 -19.05
C LEU A 358 29.54 3.97 -17.67
N LEU A 359 29.06 5.20 -17.50
CA LEU A 359 28.43 5.66 -16.26
C LEU A 359 27.20 4.81 -15.93
N LEU A 360 26.29 4.62 -16.89
CA LEU A 360 25.09 3.79 -16.69
C LEU A 360 25.49 2.35 -16.31
N LYS A 361 26.35 1.72 -17.10
CA LYS A 361 26.77 0.34 -16.89
C LYS A 361 27.46 0.14 -15.53
N GLN A 362 28.41 1.01 -15.19
CA GLN A 362 29.17 0.88 -13.93
C GLN A 362 28.37 1.35 -12.71
N SER A 363 27.32 2.15 -12.91
CA SER A 363 26.42 2.52 -11.81
C SER A 363 25.60 1.35 -11.29
N GLY A 364 25.41 0.28 -12.07
CA GLY A 364 24.61 -0.89 -11.69
C GLY A 364 23.11 -0.62 -11.54
N PHE A 365 22.65 0.62 -11.72
CA PHE A 365 21.23 0.98 -11.60
C PHE A 365 20.37 0.33 -12.69
N ASP A 366 20.91 0.10 -13.88
CA ASP A 366 20.19 -0.58 -14.96
C ASP A 366 19.67 -1.96 -14.50
N HIS A 367 20.53 -2.75 -13.84
CA HIS A 367 20.15 -4.03 -13.27
C HIS A 367 19.14 -3.92 -12.12
N LEU A 368 19.25 -2.87 -11.30
CA LEU A 368 18.31 -2.62 -10.21
C LEU A 368 16.93 -2.25 -10.75
N LEU A 369 16.86 -1.37 -11.76
CA LEU A 369 15.60 -0.89 -12.33
C LEU A 369 14.84 -1.99 -13.07
N HIS A 370 15.54 -2.87 -13.80
CA HIS A 370 14.96 -4.05 -14.46
C HIS A 370 14.26 -5.03 -13.51
N HIS A 371 14.40 -4.88 -12.19
CA HIS A 371 13.64 -5.69 -11.24
C HIS A 371 12.13 -5.38 -11.27
N TRP A 372 11.76 -4.13 -11.59
CA TRP A 372 10.38 -3.66 -11.61
C TRP A 372 9.82 -3.42 -13.03
N GLU A 373 10.59 -3.78 -14.06
CA GLU A 373 10.15 -3.81 -15.47
C GLU A 373 9.61 -5.20 -15.83
#